data_AF-A0A7W0UA36-F1
#
_entry.id   AF-A0A7W0UA36-F1
#
_cell.length_a   1.000
_cell.length_b   1.000
_cell.length_c   1.000
_cell.angle_alpha   90.00
_cell.angle_beta   90.00
_cell.angle_gamma   90.00
#
_symmetry.space_group_name_H-M   'P 1'
#
loop_
_entity.id
_entity.type
_entity.pdbx_description
1 polymer ?
#
loop_
_entity_poly.entity_id
_entity_poly.type
_entity_poly.pdbx_seq_one_letter_code
_entity_poly.pdbx_strand_id
1 'polypeptide(L)'
;MLGELDDNRRIVICDLEAGVGSVVRVGQADLVLVVAEATTKSIEVARRAVEIAGDGPQVVVIANRVCEEADTAAVRDAVPGCEVIVLPEEPAIARADREGVAPIDVDAGAPGVRAIVALAERVAGGAAVGSSSLSTS
;
A
#
# COMPACT_ATOMS: atom_id res chain seq x y z
N MET A 1 10.33 -9.81 -20.40
CA MET A 1 8.99 -9.18 -20.21
C MET A 1 8.25 -10.10 -19.25
N LEU A 2 7.54 -9.61 -18.23
CA LEU A 2 7.02 -10.41 -17.09
C LEU A 2 6.18 -11.66 -17.46
N GLY A 3 5.85 -11.89 -18.73
CA GLY A 3 5.14 -13.07 -19.24
C GLY A 3 5.92 -14.38 -19.31
N GLU A 4 7.18 -14.43 -18.87
CA GLU A 4 7.96 -15.70 -18.74
C GLU A 4 7.87 -16.32 -17.33
N LEU A 5 6.98 -15.79 -16.49
CA LEU A 5 6.82 -16.21 -15.10
C LEU A 5 5.62 -17.16 -14.99
N ASP A 6 5.85 -18.49 -14.94
CA ASP A 6 4.85 -19.58 -14.79
C ASP A 6 3.66 -19.35 -13.81
N ASP A 7 2.53 -19.96 -14.13
CA ASP A 7 1.16 -19.65 -13.67
C ASP A 7 0.78 -20.05 -12.22
N ASN A 8 1.70 -20.10 -11.26
CA ASN A 8 1.37 -20.38 -9.86
C ASN A 8 1.39 -19.09 -9.02
N ARG A 9 0.21 -18.46 -8.83
CA ARG A 9 -0.11 -17.39 -7.86
C ARG A 9 1.09 -16.53 -7.43
N ARG A 10 1.55 -15.66 -8.33
CA ARG A 10 2.64 -14.72 -8.05
C ARG A 10 2.07 -13.36 -7.68
N ILE A 11 2.54 -12.79 -6.57
CA ILE A 11 2.36 -11.38 -6.24
C ILE A 11 3.66 -10.68 -6.64
N VAL A 12 3.56 -9.68 -7.50
CA VAL A 12 4.70 -8.84 -7.86
C VAL A 12 4.55 -7.52 -7.12
N ILE A 13 5.51 -7.22 -6.24
CA ILE A 13 5.58 -5.94 -5.55
C ILE A 13 6.58 -5.07 -6.29
N CYS A 14 6.11 -3.92 -6.77
CA CYS A 14 6.94 -2.91 -7.42
C CYS A 14 7.19 -1.78 -6.42
N ASP A 15 8.41 -1.70 -5.89
CA ASP A 15 8.84 -0.52 -5.12
C ASP A 15 9.19 0.60 -6.11
N LEU A 16 8.42 1.68 -6.08
CA LEU A 16 8.52 2.78 -7.02
C LEU A 16 9.11 4.00 -6.32
N GLU A 17 10.10 4.62 -6.96
CA GLU A 17 10.70 5.85 -6.45
C GLU A 17 9.62 6.93 -6.24
N ALA A 18 9.73 7.62 -5.10
CA ALA A 18 8.82 8.69 -4.70
C ALA A 18 8.79 9.82 -5.75
N GLY A 19 7.78 9.80 -6.60
CA GLY A 19 7.59 10.81 -7.63
C GLY A 19 6.50 10.46 -8.62
N VAL A 20 5.87 11.50 -9.16
CA VAL A 20 4.76 11.38 -10.13
C VAL A 20 5.18 10.75 -11.46
N GLY A 21 6.48 10.78 -11.79
CA GLY A 21 7.03 10.15 -12.99
C GLY A 21 6.98 8.62 -12.98
N SER A 22 7.02 8.01 -11.79
CA SER A 22 6.91 6.56 -11.60
C SER A 22 5.47 6.06 -11.77
N VAL A 23 4.50 6.96 -11.61
CA VAL A 23 3.06 6.65 -11.66
C VAL A 23 2.61 6.30 -13.09
N VAL A 24 3.37 6.63 -14.13
CA VAL A 24 3.05 6.20 -15.51
C VAL A 24 3.06 4.67 -15.68
N ARG A 25 3.74 3.92 -14.80
CA ARG A 25 3.73 2.43 -14.78
C ARG A 25 2.51 1.84 -14.07
N VAL A 26 1.69 2.67 -13.43
CA VAL A 26 0.54 2.25 -12.63
C VAL A 26 -0.57 1.61 -13.47
N GLY A 27 -0.67 1.95 -14.76
CA GLY A 27 -1.67 1.36 -15.66
C GLY A 27 -1.53 -0.15 -15.92
N GLN A 28 -0.53 -0.83 -15.34
CA GLN A 28 -0.34 -2.28 -15.43
C GLN A 28 -0.51 -3.01 -14.08
N ALA A 29 -0.80 -2.29 -12.99
CA ALA A 29 -1.02 -2.89 -11.68
C ALA A 29 -2.51 -3.16 -11.44
N ASP A 30 -2.84 -4.17 -10.63
CA ASP A 30 -4.20 -4.38 -10.15
C ASP A 30 -4.52 -3.47 -8.94
N LEU A 31 -3.51 -3.21 -8.12
CA LEU A 31 -3.58 -2.45 -6.87
C LEU A 31 -2.39 -1.50 -6.75
N VAL A 32 -2.67 -0.28 -6.32
CA VAL A 32 -1.67 0.73 -5.97
C VAL A 32 -1.76 1.04 -4.50
N LEU A 33 -0.64 0.87 -3.80
CA LEU A 33 -0.48 1.31 -2.42
C LEU A 33 0.23 2.67 -2.43
N VAL A 34 -0.49 3.72 -2.02
CA VAL A 34 0.07 5.07 -1.90
C VAL A 34 0.41 5.32 -0.44
N VAL A 35 1.70 5.39 -0.12
CA VAL A 35 2.16 5.62 1.26
C VAL A 35 2.30 7.12 1.52
N ALA A 36 1.65 7.62 2.57
CA ALA A 36 1.60 9.03 2.93
C ALA A 36 1.83 9.23 4.44
N GLU A 37 2.72 10.15 4.80
CA GLU A 37 2.84 10.67 6.16
C GLU A 37 2.01 11.96 6.29
N ALA A 38 1.67 12.37 7.52
CA ALA A 38 0.92 13.60 7.81
C ALA A 38 1.74 14.90 7.64
N THR A 39 2.58 14.94 6.61
CA THR A 39 3.32 16.14 6.20
C THR A 39 2.72 16.72 4.92
N THR A 40 2.68 18.05 4.79
CA THR A 40 2.11 18.72 3.62
C THR A 40 2.69 18.20 2.30
N LYS A 41 4.00 17.95 2.26
CA LYS A 41 4.68 17.44 1.05
C LYS A 41 4.24 16.01 0.72
N SER A 42 4.16 15.13 1.71
CA SER A 42 3.76 13.73 1.49
C SER A 42 2.30 13.63 1.06
N ILE A 43 1.43 14.41 1.72
CA ILE A 43 0.00 14.51 1.37
C ILE A 43 -0.20 15.01 -0.07
N GLU A 44 0.51 16.05 -0.50
CA GLU A 44 0.38 16.58 -1.86
C GLU A 44 0.80 15.54 -2.92
N VAL A 45 1.86 14.79 -2.64
CA VAL A 45 2.30 13.68 -3.52
C VAL A 45 1.25 12.58 -3.56
N ALA A 46 0.68 12.21 -2.40
CA ALA A 46 -0.36 11.19 -2.34
C ALA A 46 -1.61 11.59 -3.13
N ARG A 47 -2.11 12.82 -2.95
CA ARG A 47 -3.24 13.35 -3.73
C ARG A 47 -2.97 13.23 -5.23
N ARG A 48 -1.79 13.68 -5.67
CA ARG A 48 -1.44 13.62 -7.10
C ARG A 48 -1.29 12.19 -7.62
N ALA A 49 -0.80 11.25 -6.80
CA ALA A 49 -0.74 9.84 -7.17
C ALA A 49 -2.15 9.25 -7.36
N VAL A 50 -3.11 9.58 -6.47
CA VAL A 50 -4.52 9.19 -6.61
C VAL A 50 -5.11 9.78 -7.90
N GLU A 51 -4.91 11.07 -8.16
CA GLU A 51 -5.41 11.74 -9.38
C GLU A 51 -4.87 11.11 -10.66
N ILE A 52 -3.59 10.73 -10.70
CA ILE A 52 -2.97 10.10 -11.87
C ILE A 52 -3.46 8.66 -12.05
N ALA A 53 -3.72 7.92 -10.96
CA ALA A 53 -4.28 6.57 -11.05
C ALA A 53 -5.69 6.61 -11.70
N GLY A 54 -6.47 7.66 -11.44
CA GLY A 54 -7.79 7.85 -12.01
C GLY A 54 -8.70 6.64 -11.76
N ASP A 55 -9.46 6.25 -12.79
CA ASP A 55 -10.34 5.07 -12.75
C ASP A 55 -9.61 3.76 -13.14
N GLY A 56 -8.28 3.75 -13.14
CA GLY A 56 -7.49 2.59 -13.54
C GLY A 56 -7.44 1.52 -12.45
N PRO A 57 -6.32 1.36 -11.74
CA PRO A 57 -6.20 0.37 -10.67
C PRO A 57 -6.93 0.78 -9.40
N GLN A 58 -7.23 -0.21 -8.55
CA GLN A 58 -7.66 0.06 -7.19
C GLN A 58 -6.56 0.83 -6.44
N VAL A 59 -6.93 1.90 -5.75
CA VAL A 59 -6.00 2.69 -4.93
C VAL A 59 -6.34 2.52 -3.46
N VAL A 60 -5.32 2.18 -2.67
CA VAL A 60 -5.38 2.16 -1.20
C VAL A 60 -4.29 3.08 -0.68
N VAL A 61 -4.67 4.02 0.19
CA VAL A 61 -3.75 4.98 0.80
C VAL A 61 -3.35 4.47 2.18
N ILE A 62 -2.05 4.43 2.43
CA ILE A 62 -1.48 4.04 3.72
C ILE A 62 -1.06 5.32 4.44
N ALA A 63 -1.83 5.70 5.47
CA ALA A 63 -1.45 6.76 6.40
C ALA A 63 -0.36 6.20 7.34
N ASN A 64 0.89 6.47 6.98
CA ASN A 64 2.08 5.94 7.64
C ASN A 64 2.53 6.83 8.79
N ARG A 65 3.16 6.23 9.80
CA ARG A 65 3.79 6.92 10.94
C ARG A 65 2.82 7.80 11.73
N VAL A 66 1.58 7.37 11.84
CA VAL A 66 0.53 8.10 12.57
C VAL A 66 0.86 8.12 14.07
N CYS A 67 0.94 9.31 14.64
CA CYS A 67 1.16 9.53 16.06
C CYS A 67 -0.16 9.90 16.77
N GLU A 68 -1.05 10.59 16.08
CA GLU A 68 -2.32 11.06 16.63
C GLU A 68 -3.48 11.05 15.60
N GLU A 69 -4.72 11.22 16.08
CA GLU A 69 -5.89 11.20 15.20
C GLU A 69 -5.88 12.34 14.16
N ALA A 70 -5.25 13.47 14.50
CA ALA A 70 -5.09 14.60 13.58
C ALA A 70 -4.27 14.22 12.32
N ASP A 71 -3.27 13.33 12.48
CA ASP A 71 -2.49 12.82 11.35
C ASP A 71 -3.38 12.02 10.38
N THR A 72 -4.23 11.17 10.95
CA THR A 72 -5.16 10.34 10.17
C THR A 72 -6.20 11.22 9.45
N ALA A 73 -6.73 12.23 10.14
CA ALA A 73 -7.67 13.18 9.56
C ALA A 73 -7.03 13.94 8.38
N ALA A 74 -5.80 14.44 8.55
CA ALA A 74 -5.10 15.18 7.50
C ALA A 74 -4.91 14.35 6.21
N VAL A 75 -4.60 13.06 6.34
CA VAL A 75 -4.49 12.17 5.17
C VAL A 75 -5.87 11.90 4.56
N ARG A 76 -6.88 11.54 5.36
CA ARG A 76 -8.24 11.25 4.85
C ARG A 76 -8.88 12.42 4.12
N ASP A 77 -8.72 13.63 4.63
CA ASP A 77 -9.27 14.85 4.03
C ASP A 77 -8.65 15.16 2.66
N ALA A 78 -7.39 14.75 2.45
CA ALA A 78 -6.67 15.03 1.21
C ALA A 78 -6.96 14.03 0.07
N VAL A 79 -7.42 12.82 0.40
CA VAL A 79 -7.74 11.75 -0.56
C VAL A 79 -9.18 11.25 -0.39
N PRO A 80 -10.19 12.12 -0.53
CA PRO A 80 -11.57 11.73 -0.33
C PRO A 80 -11.98 10.62 -1.30
N GLY A 81 -12.69 9.61 -0.80
CA GLY A 81 -13.15 8.47 -1.60
C GLY A 81 -12.14 7.33 -1.75
N CYS A 82 -10.90 7.50 -1.30
CA CYS A 82 -9.94 6.40 -1.19
C CYS A 82 -10.12 5.63 0.11
N GLU A 83 -9.83 4.33 0.08
CA GLU A 83 -9.66 3.56 1.30
C GLU A 83 -8.34 3.98 1.98
N VAL A 84 -8.41 4.30 3.27
CA VAL A 84 -7.25 4.70 4.08
C VAL A 84 -6.98 3.68 5.17
N ILE A 85 -5.79 3.10 5.16
CA ILE A 85 -5.28 2.19 6.21
C ILE A 85 -4.26 2.93 7.04
N VAL A 86 -4.41 2.87 8.37
CA VAL A 86 -3.55 3.58 9.32
C VAL A 86 -2.45 2.65 9.82
N LEU A 87 -1.19 3.09 9.69
CA LEU A 87 -0.03 2.49 10.32
C LEU A 87 0.51 3.46 11.38
N PRO A 88 0.50 3.08 12.67
CA PRO A 88 1.04 3.94 13.72
C PRO A 88 2.56 4.08 13.59
N GLU A 89 3.10 5.16 14.15
CA GLU A 89 4.55 5.24 14.40
C GLU A 89 4.98 4.09 15.30
N GLU A 90 5.95 3.30 14.84
CA GLU A 90 6.32 2.04 15.47
C GLU A 90 7.84 1.94 15.66
N PRO A 91 8.35 2.05 16.89
CA PRO A 91 9.79 1.94 17.17
C PRO A 91 10.41 0.63 16.71
N ALA A 92 9.66 -0.48 16.70
CA ALA A 92 10.15 -1.77 16.22
C ALA A 92 10.54 -1.72 14.73
N ILE A 93 9.77 -1.00 13.91
CA ILE A 93 10.06 -0.81 12.47
C ILE A 93 11.33 0.02 12.30
N ALA A 94 11.46 1.13 13.02
CA ALA A 94 12.65 1.99 12.95
C ALA A 94 13.92 1.32 13.49
N ARG A 95 13.79 0.37 14.43
CA ARG A 95 14.90 -0.49 14.86
C ARG A 95 15.29 -1.48 13.78
N ALA A 96 14.31 -2.18 13.20
CA ALA A 96 14.52 -3.16 12.15
C ALA A 96 15.23 -2.56 10.93
N ASP A 97 14.82 -1.37 10.50
CA ASP A 97 15.45 -0.63 9.41
C ASP A 97 16.94 -0.36 9.67
N ARG A 98 17.28 0.14 10.87
CA ARG A 98 18.68 0.38 11.27
C ARG A 98 19.53 -0.88 11.36
N GLU A 99 18.91 -2.00 11.70
CA GLU A 99 19.57 -3.30 11.86
C GLU A 99 19.63 -4.10 10.55
N GLY A 100 18.93 -3.65 9.49
CA GLY A 100 18.88 -4.35 8.21
C GLY A 100 18.11 -5.67 8.24
N VAL A 101 17.13 -5.80 9.14
CA VAL A 101 16.30 -6.99 9.34
C VAL A 101 14.83 -6.67 9.10
N ALA A 102 13.98 -7.68 8.90
CA ALA A 102 12.55 -7.44 8.72
C ALA A 102 11.89 -7.08 10.07
N PRO A 103 10.93 -6.14 10.11
CA PRO A 103 10.24 -5.77 11.36
C PRO A 103 9.56 -6.94 12.09
N ILE A 104 9.09 -7.96 11.35
CA ILE A 104 8.48 -9.17 11.92
C ILE A 104 9.48 -10.02 12.70
N ASP A 105 10.76 -9.99 12.34
CA ASP A 105 11.84 -10.69 13.05
C ASP A 105 12.24 -9.96 14.33
N VAL A 106 11.94 -8.67 14.41
CA VAL A 106 12.29 -7.79 15.52
C VAL A 106 11.20 -7.76 16.60
N ASP A 107 9.94 -7.61 16.19
CA ASP A 107 8.77 -7.72 17.07
C ASP A 107 7.48 -7.94 16.25
N ALA A 108 7.10 -9.21 16.06
CA ALA A 108 5.84 -9.57 15.38
C ALA A 108 4.57 -9.12 16.13
N GLY A 109 4.68 -8.82 17.44
CA GLY A 109 3.59 -8.36 18.28
C GLY A 109 3.42 -6.85 18.32
N ALA A 110 4.32 -6.09 17.70
CA ALA A 110 4.24 -4.65 17.64
C ALA A 110 2.99 -4.20 16.83
N PRO A 111 2.20 -3.21 17.32
CA PRO A 111 1.00 -2.73 16.62
C PRO A 111 1.22 -2.38 15.14
N GLY A 112 2.29 -1.66 14.81
CA GLY A 112 2.61 -1.31 13.42
C GLY A 112 2.94 -2.53 12.57
N VAL A 113 3.68 -3.49 13.13
CA VAL A 113 4.05 -4.74 12.45
C VAL A 113 2.83 -5.61 12.18
N ARG A 114 1.93 -5.77 13.16
CA ARG A 114 0.66 -6.49 12.95
C ARG A 114 -0.21 -5.85 11.89
N ALA A 115 -0.26 -4.52 11.82
CA ALA A 115 -1.03 -3.82 10.80
C ALA A 115 -0.46 -4.05 9.38
N ILE A 116 0.87 -4.11 9.24
CA ILE A 116 1.53 -4.48 7.98
C ILE A 116 1.23 -5.94 7.59
N VAL A 117 1.28 -6.86 8.55
CA VAL A 117 0.95 -8.28 8.29
C VAL A 117 -0.51 -8.42 7.84
N ALA A 118 -1.44 -7.77 8.53
CA ALA A 118 -2.86 -7.78 8.14
C ALA A 118 -3.09 -7.18 6.75
N LEU A 119 -2.35 -6.11 6.40
CA LEU A 119 -2.36 -5.55 5.05
C LEU A 119 -1.87 -6.57 4.01
N ALA A 120 -0.74 -7.22 4.28
CA ALA A 120 -0.17 -8.22 3.38
C ALA A 120 -1.12 -9.41 3.17
N GLU A 121 -1.73 -9.93 4.24
CA GLU A 121 -2.74 -11.00 4.16
C GLU A 121 -3.94 -10.58 3.34
N ARG A 122 -4.40 -9.34 3.49
CA ARG A 122 -5.53 -8.81 2.72
C ARG A 122 -5.21 -8.69 1.23
N VAL A 123 -4.02 -8.19 0.89
CA VAL A 123 -3.56 -8.07 -0.51
C VAL A 123 -3.36 -9.45 -1.13
N ALA A 124 -2.77 -10.39 -0.38
CA ALA A 124 -2.55 -11.76 -0.85
C ALA A 124 -3.86 -12.57 -0.98
N GLY A 125 -4.81 -12.35 -0.08
CA GLY A 125 -6.14 -12.99 -0.10
C GLY A 125 -7.09 -12.41 -1.15
N GLY A 126 -6.91 -11.14 -1.52
CA GLY A 126 -7.72 -10.44 -2.52
C GLY A 126 -7.52 -10.93 -3.96
N ALA A 127 -6.41 -11.60 -4.27
CA ALA A 127 -6.12 -12.18 -5.58
C ALA A 127 -7.03 -13.37 -5.98
N ALA A 128 -8.04 -13.70 -5.17
CA ALA A 128 -9.01 -14.77 -5.45
C ALA A 128 -10.41 -14.26 -5.87
N VAL A 129 -10.67 -12.95 -5.89
CA VAL A 129 -12.00 -12.39 -6.20
C VAL A 129 -12.01 -11.84 -7.62
N GLY A 130 -11.84 -12.74 -8.60
CA GLY A 130 -11.74 -12.35 -10.01
C GLY A 130 -11.76 -13.51 -11.00
N SER A 131 -12.56 -14.55 -10.77
CA SER A 131 -13.00 -15.48 -11.82
C SER A 131 -14.01 -16.50 -11.27
N SER A 132 -15.25 -16.08 -11.11
CA SER A 132 -16.37 -17.01 -11.19
C SER A 132 -17.59 -16.30 -11.72
N SER A 133 -17.57 -16.04 -13.03
CA SER A 133 -18.79 -16.01 -13.82
C SER A 133 -18.53 -16.66 -15.19
N LEU A 134 -19.35 -17.69 -15.44
CA LEU A 134 -19.88 -18.15 -16.72
C LEU A 134 -19.26 -19.36 -17.42
N SER A 135 -20.22 -20.16 -17.93
CA SER A 135 -20.15 -21.32 -18.82
C SER A 135 -19.92 -22.64 -18.07
N THR A 136 -20.76 -23.67 -18.15
CA THR A 136 -21.77 -24.16 -19.11
C THR A 136 -22.41 -25.39 -18.42
N SER A 137 -23.63 -25.90 -18.61
CA SER A 137 -24.68 -25.87 -19.61
C SER A 137 -25.96 -26.38 -18.92
#